data_AF-A0A2H9LEX2-F1
#
_entry.id   AF-A0A2H9LEX2-F1
#
_cell.length_a   1.000
_cell.length_b   1.000
_cell.length_c   1.000
_cell.angle_alpha   90.00
_cell.angle_beta   90.00
_cell.angle_gamma   90.00
#
_symmetry.space_group_name_H-M   'P 1'
#
loop_
_entity.id
_entity.type
_entity.pdbx_description
1 polymer ?
#
loop_
_entity_poly.entity_id
_entity_poly.type
_entity_poly.pdbx_seq_one_letter_code
_entity_poly.pdbx_strand_id
1 'polypeptide(L)'
;MGLRPARCFRDRERSYTRHAPKVQRKNFLGGVPGVRTRDFTIGNQTKEFDTQFDVVSKQTMQIRDNAIESMRQKLVKKFTDTLGKDDFVIKIRLYPHHVVREHKSATGAGADRVSKGMKHAFGKNIGRATQIKKGQILLSVVVDHVKKDKIREILKGIKYKVNMPFEIKEVKHLNKMLSGRKKWTREAKIGKAQEVATTVAPAVTPTKGEKPEPKAKEPGKKKFMR
;
A
#
# COMPACT_ATOMS: atom_id res chain seq x y z
N MET A 1 -26.94 -19.21 -4.70
CA MET A 1 -26.28 -19.63 -3.44
C MET A 1 -25.55 -18.42 -2.85
N GLY A 2 -25.79 -18.13 -1.58
CA GLY A 2 -25.14 -17.01 -0.89
C GLY A 2 -23.63 -17.24 -0.67
N LEU A 3 -22.94 -16.18 -0.24
CA LEU A 3 -21.52 -16.27 0.12
C LEU A 3 -21.33 -17.17 1.35
N ARG A 4 -20.40 -18.13 1.27
CA ARG A 4 -20.02 -18.92 2.45
C ARG A 4 -19.49 -18.05 3.59
N PRO A 5 -19.63 -18.48 4.86
CA PRO A 5 -19.09 -17.74 6.00
C PRO A 5 -17.56 -17.67 5.94
N ALA A 6 -16.99 -16.62 6.54
CA ALA A 6 -15.55 -16.36 6.49
C ALA A 6 -14.71 -17.46 7.17
N ARG A 7 -15.30 -18.20 8.12
CA ARG A 7 -14.63 -19.30 8.82
C ARG A 7 -14.10 -20.39 7.87
N CYS A 8 -14.76 -20.60 6.73
CA CYS A 8 -14.36 -21.62 5.75
C CYS A 8 -13.06 -21.28 5.01
N PHE A 9 -12.64 -20.01 4.99
CA PHE A 9 -11.49 -19.53 4.24
C PHE A 9 -10.51 -18.77 5.13
N ARG A 10 -10.50 -19.05 6.43
CA ARG A 10 -9.71 -18.33 7.42
C ARG A 10 -8.26 -18.81 7.45
N ASP A 11 -8.06 -20.10 7.22
CA ASP A 11 -6.76 -20.76 7.34
C ASP A 11 -5.91 -20.49 6.11
N ARG A 12 -4.59 -20.43 6.31
CA ARG A 12 -3.66 -20.12 5.23
C ARG A 12 -3.49 -21.33 4.32
N GLU A 13 -3.86 -21.18 3.06
CA GLU A 13 -3.71 -22.22 2.04
C GLU A 13 -2.49 -21.97 1.16
N ARG A 14 -2.17 -22.92 0.28
CA ARG A 14 -1.19 -22.70 -0.79
C ARG A 14 -1.64 -21.53 -1.67
N SER A 15 -0.71 -20.61 -1.95
CA SER A 15 -1.03 -19.39 -2.66
C SER A 15 -1.52 -19.66 -4.09
N TYR A 16 -2.78 -19.35 -4.34
CA TYR A 16 -3.44 -19.41 -5.64
C TYR A 16 -3.60 -17.99 -6.23
N THR A 17 -2.61 -17.54 -7.01
CA THR A 17 -2.45 -16.12 -7.40
C THR A 17 -2.09 -15.91 -8.87
N ARG A 18 -1.92 -16.97 -9.66
CA ARG A 18 -1.34 -16.94 -11.02
C ARG A 18 -2.31 -16.41 -12.09
N HIS A 19 -2.81 -15.20 -11.87
CA HIS A 19 -3.63 -14.44 -12.79
C HIS A 19 -2.75 -13.45 -13.55
N ALA A 20 -2.66 -13.61 -14.87
CA ALA A 20 -1.78 -12.80 -15.73
C ALA A 20 -2.56 -12.26 -16.94
N PRO A 21 -3.29 -11.14 -16.82
CA PRO A 21 -4.18 -10.66 -17.88
C PRO A 21 -3.44 -10.26 -19.16
N LYS A 22 -2.19 -9.80 -19.05
CA LYS A 22 -1.36 -9.36 -20.19
C LYS A 22 -0.65 -10.52 -20.91
N VAL A 23 -0.32 -11.59 -20.19
CA VAL A 23 0.49 -12.70 -20.72
C VAL A 23 -0.29 -13.99 -20.57
N GLN A 24 -1.09 -14.30 -21.59
CA GLN A 24 -2.03 -15.42 -21.56
C GLN A 24 -1.33 -16.77 -21.26
N ARG A 25 -0.13 -17.01 -21.81
CA ARG A 25 0.67 -18.23 -21.52
C ARG A 25 0.99 -18.43 -20.03
N LYS A 26 1.03 -17.34 -19.25
CA LYS A 26 1.30 -17.36 -17.81
C LYS A 26 0.00 -17.26 -16.98
N ASN A 27 -1.16 -17.17 -17.63
CA ASN A 27 -2.46 -17.06 -16.99
C ASN A 27 -3.06 -18.44 -16.76
N PHE A 28 -2.96 -18.93 -15.53
CA PHE A 28 -3.53 -20.23 -15.15
C PHE A 28 -4.90 -20.09 -14.48
N LEU A 29 -5.33 -18.85 -14.20
CA LEU A 29 -6.58 -18.55 -13.50
C LEU A 29 -7.59 -17.92 -14.46
N GLY A 30 -8.61 -18.68 -14.86
CA GLY A 30 -9.77 -18.16 -15.59
C GLY A 30 -10.83 -17.57 -14.66
N GLY A 31 -11.57 -16.55 -15.13
CA GLY A 31 -12.76 -16.02 -14.43
C GLY A 31 -12.47 -15.50 -13.01
N VAL A 32 -11.33 -14.85 -12.79
CA VAL A 32 -10.98 -14.31 -11.47
C VAL A 32 -11.86 -13.09 -11.15
N PRO A 33 -12.57 -13.08 -10.02
CA PRO A 33 -13.36 -11.92 -9.60
C PRO A 33 -12.52 -10.65 -9.51
N GLY A 34 -13.13 -9.48 -9.73
CA GLY A 34 -12.49 -8.19 -9.49
C GLY A 34 -12.16 -7.96 -8.01
N VAL A 35 -11.25 -7.02 -7.72
CA VAL A 35 -11.02 -6.59 -6.33
C VAL A 35 -12.16 -5.69 -5.89
N ARG A 36 -12.75 -5.97 -4.73
CA ARG A 36 -13.85 -5.15 -4.18
C ARG A 36 -13.39 -3.76 -3.71
N THR A 37 -12.23 -3.68 -3.06
CA THR A 37 -11.65 -2.40 -2.63
C THR A 37 -10.94 -1.71 -3.78
N ARG A 38 -11.38 -0.50 -4.13
CA ARG A 38 -10.78 0.32 -5.20
C ARG A 38 -9.66 1.21 -4.66
N ASP A 39 -9.93 1.92 -3.56
CA ASP A 39 -9.01 2.91 -3.01
C ASP A 39 -8.32 2.39 -1.75
N PHE A 40 -6.99 2.32 -1.79
CA PHE A 40 -6.16 1.87 -0.67
C PHE A 40 -5.57 3.02 0.13
N THR A 41 -5.55 4.24 -0.41
CA THR A 41 -5.09 5.44 0.29
C THR A 41 -6.20 6.47 0.25
N ILE A 42 -6.59 6.99 1.41
CA ILE A 42 -7.77 7.84 1.60
C ILE A 42 -7.38 9.01 2.50
N GLY A 43 -8.00 10.16 2.26
CA GLY A 43 -7.73 11.39 3.01
C GLY A 43 -6.72 12.29 2.29
N ASN A 44 -6.23 13.31 2.99
CA ASN A 44 -5.40 14.35 2.40
C ASN A 44 -3.94 13.92 2.31
N GLN A 45 -3.49 13.48 1.12
CA GLN A 45 -2.12 13.02 0.89
C GLN A 45 -1.08 14.15 0.81
N THR A 46 -1.53 15.40 0.75
CA THR A 46 -0.67 16.58 0.57
C THR A 46 -0.26 17.17 1.91
N LYS A 47 -1.12 17.09 2.93
CA LYS A 47 -0.83 17.59 4.28
C LYS A 47 0.25 16.73 4.94
N GLU A 48 1.18 17.38 5.62
CA GLU A 48 2.16 16.72 6.49
C GLU A 48 1.52 16.42 7.85
N PHE A 49 1.85 15.26 8.42
CA PHE A 49 1.30 14.78 9.68
C PHE A 49 2.42 14.21 10.54
N ASP A 50 2.31 14.40 11.85
CA ASP A 50 3.40 14.06 12.77
C ASP A 50 3.37 12.61 13.29
N THR A 51 2.15 12.03 13.42
CA THR A 51 1.94 10.73 14.06
C THR A 51 1.47 9.68 13.07
N GLN A 52 1.93 8.44 13.26
CA GLN A 52 1.32 7.30 12.63
C GLN A 52 0.97 6.19 13.61
N PHE A 53 -0.18 5.57 13.36
CA PHE A 53 -0.64 4.37 14.02
C PHE A 53 -0.67 3.21 13.03
N ASP A 54 0.12 2.18 13.32
CA ASP A 54 0.15 0.93 12.58
C ASP A 54 -0.65 -0.15 13.29
N VAL A 55 -1.56 -0.79 12.54
CA VAL A 55 -2.30 -1.96 13.01
C VAL A 55 -1.55 -3.20 12.57
N VAL A 56 -0.98 -3.94 13.53
CA VAL A 56 -0.11 -5.10 13.29
C VAL A 56 -0.83 -6.39 13.67
N SER A 57 -0.83 -7.37 12.79
CA SER A 57 -1.44 -8.68 13.04
C SER A 57 -0.68 -9.48 14.11
N LYS A 58 -1.40 -10.12 15.06
CA LYS A 58 -0.80 -11.06 16.03
C LYS A 58 -0.89 -12.53 15.59
N GLN A 59 -1.64 -12.81 14.53
CA GLN A 59 -1.89 -14.15 14.02
C GLN A 59 -1.69 -14.21 12.51
N THR A 60 -1.34 -15.41 12.02
CA THR A 60 -1.34 -15.72 10.60
C THR A 60 -2.75 -16.16 10.20
N MET A 61 -3.37 -15.48 9.25
CA MET A 61 -4.70 -15.84 8.74
C MET A 61 -4.94 -15.27 7.35
N GLN A 62 -6.06 -15.64 6.75
CA GLN A 62 -6.57 -15.00 5.54
C GLN A 62 -7.69 -14.01 5.86
N ILE A 63 -7.68 -12.87 5.17
CA ILE A 63 -8.74 -11.86 5.23
C ILE A 63 -9.36 -11.71 3.84
N ARG A 64 -10.68 -11.85 3.73
CA ARG A 64 -11.42 -11.64 2.48
C ARG A 64 -11.49 -10.16 2.11
N ASP A 65 -11.56 -9.87 0.82
CA ASP A 65 -11.77 -8.53 0.28
C ASP A 65 -13.00 -7.81 0.86
N ASN A 66 -14.10 -8.54 1.11
CA ASN A 66 -15.29 -8.03 1.78
C ASN A 66 -14.99 -7.43 3.17
N ALA A 67 -14.09 -8.05 3.93
CA ALA A 67 -13.70 -7.57 5.25
C ALA A 67 -12.78 -6.34 5.15
N ILE A 68 -11.89 -6.31 4.14
CA ILE A 68 -11.03 -5.15 3.86
C ILE A 68 -11.87 -3.92 3.51
N GLU A 69 -12.88 -4.08 2.66
CA GLU A 69 -13.78 -2.98 2.29
C GLU A 69 -14.66 -2.53 3.47
N SER A 70 -15.18 -3.48 4.25
CA SER A 70 -15.97 -3.16 5.45
C SER A 70 -15.15 -2.43 6.51
N MET A 71 -13.87 -2.78 6.65
CA MET A 71 -12.91 -2.10 7.51
C MET A 71 -12.67 -0.68 7.01
N ARG A 72 -12.40 -0.52 5.71
CA ARG A 72 -12.20 0.79 5.07
C ARG A 72 -13.36 1.74 5.34
N GLN A 73 -14.58 1.33 5.02
CA GLN A 73 -15.78 2.17 5.17
C GLN A 73 -16.02 2.58 6.63
N LYS A 74 -15.81 1.66 7.56
CA LYS A 74 -15.94 1.95 9.00
C LYS A 74 -14.92 3.00 9.44
N LEU A 75 -13.66 2.85 9.02
CA LEU A 75 -12.60 3.80 9.39
C LEU A 75 -12.88 5.17 8.80
N VAL A 76 -13.17 5.27 7.50
CA VAL A 76 -13.48 6.55 6.85
C VAL A 76 -14.60 7.26 7.59
N LYS A 77 -15.74 6.59 7.83
CA LYS A 77 -16.87 7.18 8.57
C LYS A 77 -16.42 7.71 9.95
N LYS A 78 -15.78 6.87 10.76
CA LYS A 78 -15.39 7.24 12.13
C LYS A 78 -14.33 8.34 12.20
N PHE A 79 -13.36 8.33 11.28
CA PHE A 79 -12.34 9.37 11.23
C PHE A 79 -12.90 10.70 10.73
N THR A 80 -13.76 10.67 9.70
CA THR A 80 -14.47 11.88 9.23
C THR A 80 -15.33 12.49 10.33
N ASP A 81 -16.06 11.67 11.09
CA ASP A 81 -16.92 12.15 12.20
C ASP A 81 -16.10 12.76 13.35
N THR A 82 -14.84 12.33 13.57
CA THR A 82 -14.05 12.69 14.76
C THR A 82 -13.02 13.80 14.52
N LEU A 83 -12.38 13.78 13.35
CA LEU A 83 -11.28 14.67 12.97
C LEU A 83 -11.70 15.68 11.90
N GLY A 84 -12.59 15.31 10.98
CA GLY A 84 -12.83 16.03 9.74
C GLY A 84 -12.23 15.30 8.54
N LYS A 85 -12.59 15.70 7.31
CA LYS A 85 -12.21 14.97 6.08
C LYS A 85 -10.72 15.09 5.73
N ASP A 86 -10.09 16.20 6.09
CA ASP A 86 -8.75 16.56 5.61
C ASP A 86 -7.62 16.31 6.64
N ASP A 87 -7.98 15.93 7.87
CA ASP A 87 -7.04 15.81 9.00
C ASP A 87 -6.55 14.38 9.24
N PHE A 88 -6.66 13.50 8.24
CA PHE A 88 -6.11 12.15 8.31
C PHE A 88 -5.73 11.60 6.95
N VAL A 89 -4.81 10.63 6.96
CA VAL A 89 -4.54 9.72 5.85
C VAL A 89 -4.65 8.28 6.33
N ILE A 90 -5.52 7.50 5.70
CA ILE A 90 -5.61 6.06 5.93
C ILE A 90 -4.98 5.36 4.73
N LYS A 91 -4.02 4.47 5.00
CA LYS A 91 -3.40 3.60 4.01
C LYS A 91 -3.62 2.14 4.37
N ILE A 92 -4.46 1.46 3.60
CA ILE A 92 -4.63 0.01 3.68
C ILE A 92 -3.44 -0.64 2.97
N ARG A 93 -2.65 -1.39 3.73
CA ARG A 93 -1.46 -2.09 3.19
C ARG A 93 -1.78 -3.47 2.63
N LEU A 94 -2.96 -4.00 2.94
CA LEU A 94 -3.41 -5.30 2.46
C LEU A 94 -3.92 -5.21 1.04
N TYR A 95 -3.36 -6.01 0.14
CA TYR A 95 -3.89 -6.22 -1.20
C TYR A 95 -4.32 -7.68 -1.39
N PRO A 96 -5.56 -7.95 -1.86
CA PRO A 96 -6.08 -9.30 -1.97
C PRO A 96 -5.57 -9.98 -3.25
N HIS A 97 -4.40 -10.61 -3.14
CA HIS A 97 -3.77 -11.35 -4.23
C HIS A 97 -4.31 -12.78 -4.39
N HIS A 98 -4.72 -13.40 -3.29
CA HIS A 98 -5.13 -14.79 -3.26
C HIS A 98 -6.55 -14.95 -3.78
N VAL A 99 -6.77 -15.91 -4.68
CA VAL A 99 -8.10 -16.23 -5.19
C VAL A 99 -8.66 -17.40 -4.40
N VAL A 100 -9.87 -17.20 -3.86
CA VAL A 100 -10.60 -18.21 -3.10
C VAL A 100 -11.50 -18.98 -4.04
N ARG A 101 -11.48 -20.30 -3.93
CA ARG A 101 -12.29 -21.22 -4.71
C ARG A 101 -13.34 -21.89 -3.83
N GLU A 102 -14.48 -22.22 -4.43
CA GLU A 102 -15.37 -23.21 -3.83
C GLU A 102 -16.00 -24.10 -4.90
N HIS A 103 -16.15 -25.38 -4.55
CA HIS A 103 -16.98 -26.32 -5.28
C HIS A 103 -18.43 -26.05 -4.94
N LYS A 104 -19.16 -25.43 -5.87
CA LYS A 104 -20.58 -25.09 -5.70
C LYS A 104 -21.41 -26.33 -6.02
N SER A 105 -21.97 -26.98 -5.00
CA SER A 105 -23.03 -27.96 -5.21
C SER A 105 -24.35 -27.25 -5.42
N ALA A 106 -25.21 -27.78 -6.31
CA ALA A 106 -26.61 -27.37 -6.32
C ALA A 106 -27.22 -27.76 -4.96
N THR A 107 -28.01 -26.87 -4.37
CA THR A 107 -28.72 -27.09 -3.10
C THR A 107 -30.21 -26.86 -3.35
N GLY A 108 -31.05 -27.78 -2.88
CA GLY A 108 -32.50 -27.76 -3.09
C GLY A 108 -33.06 -29.14 -3.40
N ALA A 109 -34.38 -29.28 -3.43
CA ALA A 109 -35.03 -30.53 -3.85
C ALA A 109 -34.65 -30.85 -5.31
N GLY A 110 -34.28 -32.11 -5.59
CA GLY A 110 -33.85 -32.55 -6.92
C GLY A 110 -32.43 -32.12 -7.33
N ALA A 111 -31.66 -31.48 -6.45
CA ALA A 111 -30.27 -31.08 -6.74
C ALA A 111 -29.34 -32.26 -7.02
N ASP A 112 -29.64 -33.44 -6.47
CA ASP A 112 -28.92 -34.69 -6.71
C ASP A 112 -28.91 -35.08 -8.20
N ARG A 113 -29.99 -34.77 -8.94
CA ARG A 113 -30.09 -35.07 -10.37
C ARG A 113 -29.18 -34.21 -11.25
N VAL A 114 -28.74 -33.06 -10.73
CA VAL A 114 -27.93 -32.06 -11.47
C VAL A 114 -26.48 -32.04 -10.96
N SER A 115 -26.25 -32.48 -9.73
CA SER A 115 -24.93 -32.50 -9.11
C SER A 115 -24.20 -33.81 -9.40
N LYS A 116 -22.97 -33.75 -9.91
CA LYS A 116 -22.09 -34.93 -10.09
C LYS A 116 -21.47 -35.43 -8.77
N GLY A 117 -22.01 -35.01 -7.62
CA GLY A 117 -21.42 -35.23 -6.31
C GLY A 117 -20.00 -34.64 -6.21
N MET A 118 -19.06 -35.46 -5.73
CA MET A 118 -17.66 -35.08 -5.50
C MET A 118 -16.72 -35.39 -6.67
N LYS A 119 -17.23 -35.96 -7.78
CA LYS A 119 -16.41 -36.21 -8.97
C LYS A 119 -15.95 -34.87 -9.56
N HIS A 120 -14.64 -34.70 -9.80
CA HIS A 120 -14.01 -33.45 -10.24
C HIS A 120 -14.31 -32.24 -9.32
N ALA A 121 -14.08 -32.40 -8.00
CA ALA A 121 -14.31 -31.37 -6.97
C ALA A 121 -13.39 -30.13 -7.04
N PHE A 122 -12.85 -29.77 -8.21
CA PHE A 122 -12.07 -28.55 -8.37
C PHE A 122 -13.00 -27.34 -8.38
N GLY A 123 -12.87 -26.50 -7.34
CA GLY A 123 -13.75 -25.34 -7.15
C GLY A 123 -13.58 -24.24 -8.20
N LYS A 124 -14.66 -23.50 -8.43
CA LYS A 124 -14.63 -22.29 -9.25
C LYS A 124 -14.13 -21.10 -8.43
N ASN A 125 -13.54 -20.11 -9.08
CA ASN A 125 -13.08 -18.88 -8.45
C ASN A 125 -14.29 -18.04 -8.00
N ILE A 126 -14.34 -17.62 -6.74
CA ILE A 126 -15.52 -16.94 -6.16
C ILE A 126 -15.19 -15.61 -5.53
N GLY A 127 -14.03 -15.50 -4.87
CA GLY A 127 -13.63 -14.26 -4.22
C GLY A 127 -12.12 -14.08 -4.15
N ARG A 128 -11.69 -12.99 -3.55
CA ARG A 128 -10.28 -12.74 -3.25
C ARG A 128 -10.05 -12.59 -1.75
N ALA A 129 -8.83 -12.93 -1.35
CA ALA A 129 -8.36 -12.79 0.02
C ALA A 129 -6.90 -12.33 0.04
N THR A 130 -6.49 -11.80 1.18
CA THR A 130 -5.09 -11.49 1.51
C THR A 130 -4.63 -12.50 2.53
N GLN A 131 -3.54 -13.20 2.24
CA GLN A 131 -2.88 -14.08 3.20
C GLN A 131 -1.89 -13.24 4.02
N ILE A 132 -2.04 -13.26 5.35
CA ILE A 132 -1.29 -12.42 6.27
C ILE A 132 -0.46 -13.29 7.19
N LYS A 133 0.76 -12.84 7.47
CA LYS A 133 1.66 -13.45 8.45
C LYS A 133 1.60 -12.69 9.78
N LYS A 134 1.83 -13.38 10.89
CA LYS A 134 2.03 -12.74 12.20
C LYS A 134 3.10 -11.64 12.10
N GLY A 135 2.82 -10.48 12.69
CA GLY A 135 3.70 -9.30 12.68
C GLY A 135 3.57 -8.41 11.45
N GLN A 136 2.72 -8.76 10.48
CA GLN A 136 2.51 -7.93 9.29
C GLN A 136 1.56 -6.77 9.58
N ILE A 137 1.88 -5.60 9.02
CA ILE A 137 1.08 -4.37 9.13
C ILE A 137 -0.11 -4.47 8.16
N LEU A 138 -1.31 -4.26 8.68
CA LEU A 138 -2.59 -4.36 7.98
C LEU A 138 -2.96 -3.02 7.34
N LEU A 139 -2.89 -1.96 8.15
CA LEU A 139 -3.14 -0.59 7.73
C LEU A 139 -2.33 0.37 8.59
N SER A 140 -2.13 1.55 8.04
CA SER A 140 -1.51 2.69 8.70
C SER A 140 -2.48 3.85 8.67
N VAL A 141 -2.57 4.56 9.78
CA VAL A 141 -3.29 5.83 9.87
C VAL A 141 -2.28 6.89 10.25
N VAL A 142 -2.21 7.96 9.46
CA VAL A 142 -1.36 9.11 9.71
C VAL A 142 -2.26 10.30 10.05
N VAL A 143 -1.97 10.96 11.16
CA VAL A 143 -2.83 11.98 11.79
C VAL A 143 -1.97 12.90 12.65
N ASP A 144 -2.48 14.11 12.88
CA ASP A 144 -1.88 15.05 13.83
C ASP A 144 -2.10 14.59 15.27
N HIS A 145 -1.26 15.08 16.19
CA HIS A 145 -1.20 14.62 17.59
C HIS A 145 -2.45 14.90 18.44
N VAL A 146 -3.47 15.58 17.89
CA VAL A 146 -4.52 16.26 18.65
C VAL A 146 -5.47 15.29 19.39
N LYS A 147 -5.59 14.00 19.04
CA LYS A 147 -6.62 13.10 19.64
C LYS A 147 -6.23 11.61 19.73
N LYS A 148 -5.06 11.27 20.29
CA LYS A 148 -4.52 9.89 20.31
C LYS A 148 -5.46 8.84 20.88
N ASP A 149 -6.16 9.13 21.98
CA ASP A 149 -7.02 8.16 22.65
C ASP A 149 -8.23 7.77 21.80
N LYS A 150 -8.87 8.78 21.18
CA LYS A 150 -10.00 8.56 20.25
C LYS A 150 -9.55 7.76 19.03
N ILE A 151 -8.36 8.03 18.50
CA ILE A 151 -7.80 7.28 17.37
C ILE A 151 -7.61 5.81 17.76
N ARG A 152 -7.03 5.54 18.95
CA ARG A 152 -6.83 4.18 19.45
C ARG A 152 -8.15 3.44 19.65
N GLU A 153 -9.20 4.13 20.11
CA GLU A 153 -10.55 3.58 20.24
C GLU A 153 -11.16 3.21 18.88
N ILE A 154 -11.08 4.10 17.89
CA ILE A 154 -11.56 3.84 16.52
C ILE A 154 -10.85 2.61 15.94
N LEU A 155 -9.53 2.53 16.10
CA LEU A 155 -8.72 1.41 15.62
C LEU A 155 -9.08 0.10 16.33
N LYS A 156 -9.35 0.10 17.64
CA LYS A 156 -9.88 -1.09 18.35
C LYS A 156 -11.16 -1.61 17.70
N GLY A 157 -12.00 -0.71 17.16
CA GLY A 157 -13.20 -1.05 16.42
C GLY A 157 -12.98 -1.90 15.15
N ILE A 158 -11.76 -1.97 14.60
CA ILE A 158 -11.43 -2.84 13.45
C ILE A 158 -11.60 -4.32 13.81
N LYS A 159 -11.42 -4.68 15.09
CA LYS A 159 -11.48 -6.07 15.58
C LYS A 159 -12.77 -6.75 15.15
N TYR A 160 -13.89 -6.03 15.19
CA TYR A 160 -15.21 -6.55 14.82
C TYR A 160 -15.40 -6.78 13.31
N LYS A 161 -14.59 -6.15 12.45
CA LYS A 161 -14.67 -6.34 10.98
C LYS A 161 -13.76 -7.46 10.48
N VAL A 162 -12.61 -7.64 11.10
CA VAL A 162 -11.59 -8.61 10.67
C VAL A 162 -11.60 -9.88 11.53
N ASN A 163 -12.19 -9.83 12.72
CA ASN A 163 -12.25 -10.92 13.70
C ASN A 163 -10.86 -11.52 14.04
N MET A 164 -9.87 -10.66 14.20
CA MET A 164 -8.46 -11.01 14.46
C MET A 164 -7.90 -10.21 15.63
N PRO A 165 -7.07 -10.81 16.50
CA PRO A 165 -6.25 -10.06 17.44
C PRO A 165 -5.13 -9.29 16.70
N PHE A 166 -5.04 -8.00 16.98
CA PHE A 166 -3.97 -7.15 16.47
C PHE A 166 -3.38 -6.31 17.60
N GLU A 167 -2.27 -5.67 17.28
CA GLU A 167 -1.59 -4.68 18.11
C GLU A 167 -1.63 -3.33 17.40
N ILE A 168 -1.69 -2.25 18.17
CA ILE A 168 -1.59 -0.89 17.62
C ILE A 168 -0.23 -0.36 18.03
N LYS A 169 0.64 -0.13 17.06
CA LYS A 169 1.96 0.48 17.26
C LYS A 169 1.90 1.95 16.89
N GLU A 170 2.36 2.81 17.79
CA GLU A 170 2.54 4.24 17.51
C GLU A 170 3.97 4.44 17.02
N VAL A 171 4.13 5.10 15.88
CA VAL A 171 5.42 5.52 15.34
C VAL A 171 5.40 7.06 15.35
N LYS A 172 6.27 7.64 16.17
CA LYS A 172 6.48 9.09 16.21
C LYS A 172 7.57 9.45 15.19
N HIS A 173 7.35 10.52 14.43
CA HIS A 173 8.21 11.03 13.34
C HIS A 173 8.20 10.18 12.07
N LEU A 174 7.45 10.64 11.07
CA LEU A 174 7.42 10.03 9.75
C LEU A 174 8.48 10.62 8.84
N ASN A 175 9.61 9.92 8.73
CA ASN A 175 10.35 9.95 7.48
C ASN A 175 9.60 9.09 6.45
N LYS A 176 8.67 9.72 5.72
CA LYS A 176 8.12 9.29 4.42
C LYS A 176 7.36 7.93 4.37
N MET A 177 6.06 7.93 4.66
CA MET A 177 5.15 6.82 4.29
C MET A 177 4.37 7.02 2.99
N LEU A 178 4.21 8.27 2.55
CA LEU A 178 3.52 8.63 1.32
C LEU A 178 4.39 8.43 0.07
N SER A 179 5.72 8.37 0.21
CA SER A 179 6.63 8.16 -0.93
C SER A 179 6.89 6.68 -1.24
N GLY A 180 5.83 5.97 -1.63
CA GLY A 180 5.96 4.70 -2.36
C GLY A 180 6.38 4.88 -3.83
N ARG A 181 6.46 6.12 -4.31
CA ARG A 181 7.11 6.48 -5.58
C ARG A 181 8.24 7.45 -5.27
N LYS A 182 9.49 7.02 -5.43
CA LYS A 182 10.55 7.97 -5.84
C LYS A 182 10.04 8.55 -7.17
N LYS A 183 9.55 9.79 -7.17
CA LYS A 183 9.39 10.54 -8.41
C LYS A 183 10.77 10.54 -9.06
N TRP A 184 10.90 9.87 -10.19
CA TRP A 184 12.08 9.97 -11.05
C TRP A 184 11.97 11.32 -11.80
N THR A 185 11.85 12.42 -11.07
CA THR A 185 11.82 13.76 -11.64
C THR A 185 13.25 14.18 -11.93
N ARG A 186 13.48 14.71 -13.14
CA ARG A 186 14.79 15.18 -13.62
C ARG A 186 15.47 16.17 -12.66
N GLU A 187 14.69 16.89 -11.86
CA GLU A 187 15.14 17.84 -10.82
C GLU A 187 15.98 17.18 -9.72
N ALA A 188 15.69 15.92 -9.35
CA ALA A 188 16.47 15.21 -8.33
C ALA A 188 17.88 14.81 -8.81
N LYS A 189 18.13 14.80 -10.13
CA LYS A 189 19.49 14.66 -10.69
C LYS A 189 20.28 15.97 -10.62
N ILE A 190 19.62 17.12 -10.75
CA ILE A 190 20.28 18.43 -10.72
C ILE A 190 20.75 18.74 -9.30
N GLY A 191 19.93 18.50 -8.28
CA GLY A 191 20.32 18.68 -6.87
C GLY A 191 21.47 17.75 -6.44
N LYS A 192 21.46 16.48 -6.87
CA LYS A 192 22.57 15.56 -6.60
C LYS A 192 23.86 15.91 -7.35
N ALA A 193 23.78 16.54 -8.52
CA ALA A 193 24.97 17.00 -9.23
C ALA A 193 25.60 18.22 -8.54
N GLN A 194 24.79 19.10 -7.93
CA GLN A 194 25.29 20.28 -7.20
C GLN A 194 25.91 19.92 -5.84
N GLU A 195 25.36 18.94 -5.11
CA GLU A 195 25.96 18.49 -3.84
C GLU A 195 27.31 17.77 -4.04
N VAL A 196 27.47 17.02 -5.14
CA VAL A 196 28.75 16.37 -5.49
C VAL A 196 29.78 17.39 -5.97
N ALA A 197 29.37 18.47 -6.65
CA ALA A 197 30.27 19.54 -7.07
C ALA A 197 30.84 20.36 -5.88
N THR A 198 30.09 20.44 -4.77
CA THR A 198 30.50 21.23 -3.60
C THR A 198 31.41 20.46 -2.62
N THR A 199 31.51 19.12 -2.76
CA THR A 199 32.27 18.26 -1.84
C THR A 199 33.62 17.79 -2.39
N VAL A 200 34.00 18.17 -3.62
CA VAL A 200 35.26 17.77 -4.26
C VAL A 200 36.37 18.85 -4.17
N ALA A 201 36.19 19.91 -3.37
CA ALA A 201 37.28 20.84 -3.08
C ALA A 201 37.87 20.61 -1.68
N PRO A 202 39.04 19.95 -1.58
CA PRO A 202 39.97 20.21 -0.49
C PRO A 202 41.29 20.82 -1.02
N ALA A 203 41.62 21.97 -0.42
CA ALA A 203 42.93 22.55 -0.14
C ALA A 203 44.19 22.02 -0.87
N VAL A 204 44.84 22.92 -1.62
CA VAL A 204 46.30 23.02 -1.72
C VAL A 204 46.67 24.51 -1.70
N THR A 205 47.42 24.93 -0.66
CA THR A 205 48.18 26.19 -0.63
C THR A 205 49.49 26.02 -1.42
N PRO A 206 50.00 27.09 -2.05
CA PRO A 206 51.31 27.57 -1.62
C PRO A 206 51.47 29.11 -1.60
N THR A 207 52.50 29.51 -0.87
CA THR A 207 52.96 30.85 -0.44
C THR A 207 53.64 31.72 -1.52
N LYS A 208 53.41 33.04 -1.39
CA LYS A 208 54.27 34.24 -1.64
C LYS A 208 55.04 34.42 -2.98
N GLY A 209 54.79 35.54 -3.67
CA GLY A 209 55.79 36.26 -4.47
C GLY A 209 55.27 37.08 -5.67
N GLU A 210 55.32 38.42 -5.54
CA GLU A 210 55.35 39.49 -6.59
C GLU A 210 54.10 39.91 -7.43
N LYS A 211 53.93 41.24 -7.49
CA LYS A 211 53.10 42.10 -8.39
C LYS A 211 54.08 42.91 -9.28
N PRO A 212 53.69 43.67 -10.34
CA PRO A 212 52.35 44.03 -10.83
C PRO A 212 52.13 43.92 -12.37
N GLU A 213 50.87 44.15 -12.77
CA GLU A 213 50.25 44.41 -14.10
C GLU A 213 51.04 45.29 -15.13
N PRO A 214 50.77 45.22 -16.48
CA PRO A 214 49.52 45.75 -17.06
C PRO A 214 48.95 45.19 -18.41
N LYS A 215 47.62 45.37 -18.55
CA LYS A 215 46.76 45.63 -19.74
C LYS A 215 46.95 44.86 -21.08
N ALA A 216 45.87 44.22 -21.57
CA ALA A 216 45.21 44.54 -22.88
C ALA A 216 44.19 43.48 -23.41
N LYS A 217 43.03 44.00 -23.83
CA LYS A 217 42.17 43.61 -24.99
C LYS A 217 41.28 42.35 -24.96
N GLU A 218 39.97 42.60 -24.96
CA GLU A 218 38.93 41.74 -25.56
C GLU A 218 39.23 41.44 -27.04
N PRO A 219 38.76 40.28 -27.55
CA PRO A 219 37.92 40.38 -28.74
C PRO A 219 36.78 39.36 -28.81
N GLY A 220 35.62 39.84 -29.28
CA GLY A 220 35.10 39.36 -30.56
C GLY A 220 34.15 38.16 -30.57
N LYS A 221 32.86 38.48 -30.67
CA LYS A 221 31.78 37.63 -31.23
C LYS A 221 32.26 36.86 -32.47
N LYS A 222 31.97 35.55 -32.54
CA LYS A 222 31.65 34.87 -33.81
C LYS A 222 30.46 33.92 -33.64
N LYS A 223 29.39 34.27 -34.36
CA LYS A 223 28.32 33.38 -34.82
C LYS A 223 28.92 32.10 -35.40
N PHE A 224 28.33 30.95 -35.11
CA PHE A 224 28.12 29.93 -36.13
C PHE A 224 26.80 29.20 -35.89
N MET A 225 26.01 29.20 -36.94
CA MET A 225 24.70 28.61 -37.09
C MET A 225 24.89 27.37 -37.97
N ARG A 226 24.38 26.22 -37.52
CA ARG A 226 23.75 25.16 -38.31
C ARG A 226 23.04 24.22 -37.36
#